data_AF-A0A816U1X5-F1
#
_entry.id   AF-A0A816U1X5-F1
#
_cell.length_a   1.000
_cell.length_b   1.000
_cell.length_c   1.000
_cell.angle_alpha   90.00
_cell.angle_beta   90.00
_cell.angle_gamma   90.00
#
_symmetry.space_group_name_H-M   'P 1'
#
loop_
_entity.id
_entity.type
_entity.pdbx_description
1 polymer ?
#
loop_
_entity_poly.entity_id
_entity_poly.type
_entity_poly.pdbx_seq_one_letter_code
_entity_poly.pdbx_strand_id
1 'polypeptide(L)'
;MVAKGTQDRRSSSSTKAATTSTTTKRTRISSASHDKKKVAKPIGICGFCLGDNEKNANGVSEKMINCAECGNSGHPSCLQYSEKLVKKIRTIHWQCIDCKRCIGCNKSDDSLLFCDFCDAGVHPKCCNPPLNSIPKGDFACNVCRDEILLSPPNKNLSSS
;
A
#
# COMPACT_ATOMS: atom_id res chain seq x y z
N MET A 1 -46.80 18.90 -38.68
CA MET A 1 -46.22 19.37 -39.95
C MET A 1 -44.74 19.00 -40.01
N VAL A 2 -44.28 18.63 -41.20
CA VAL A 2 -42.99 18.04 -41.56
C VAL A 2 -42.12 19.09 -42.27
N ALA A 3 -40.81 19.09 -42.02
CA ALA A 3 -39.70 19.41 -42.96
C ALA A 3 -38.39 19.29 -42.15
N LYS A 4 -37.35 18.46 -42.39
CA LYS A 4 -36.62 17.92 -43.56
C LYS A 4 -35.93 18.97 -44.46
N GLY A 5 -34.60 18.92 -44.49
CA GLY A 5 -33.70 19.50 -45.51
C GLY A 5 -32.36 19.91 -44.88
N THR A 6 -31.17 19.67 -45.43
CA THR A 6 -30.72 19.03 -46.68
C THR A 6 -29.24 18.64 -46.53
N GLN A 7 -28.81 17.70 -47.36
CA GLN A 7 -27.45 17.18 -47.49
C GLN A 7 -26.55 18.17 -48.26
N ASP A 8 -25.23 18.05 -48.09
CA ASP A 8 -24.29 18.17 -49.21
C ASP A 8 -23.11 17.19 -49.08
N ARG A 9 -22.85 16.50 -50.18
CA ARG A 9 -21.77 15.54 -50.44
C ARG A 9 -20.84 16.12 -51.50
N ARG A 10 -19.53 15.92 -51.38
CA ARG A 10 -18.57 15.53 -52.47
C ARG A 10 -17.14 15.43 -51.88
N SER A 11 -16.48 14.26 -51.85
CA SER A 11 -15.67 13.59 -52.90
C SER A 11 -14.32 14.32 -53.14
N SER A 12 -13.11 13.73 -53.18
CA SER A 12 -12.65 12.45 -53.73
C SER A 12 -11.22 12.05 -53.27
N SER A 13 -10.95 10.74 -53.40
CA SER A 13 -9.73 9.90 -53.34
C SER A 13 -8.43 10.39 -54.03
N SER A 14 -7.23 9.98 -53.52
CA SER A 14 -6.37 8.91 -54.11
C SER A 14 -4.87 8.90 -53.70
N THR A 15 -4.47 7.74 -53.12
CA THR A 15 -3.24 6.91 -53.31
C THR A 15 -1.77 7.37 -53.11
N LYS A 16 -1.11 6.59 -52.21
CA LYS A 16 0.18 5.86 -52.29
C LYS A 16 1.54 6.61 -52.27
N ALA A 17 2.40 6.24 -51.31
CA ALA A 17 3.72 5.62 -51.56
C ALA A 17 4.37 5.16 -50.24
N ALA A 18 5.06 4.01 -50.29
CA ALA A 18 5.86 3.43 -49.21
C ALA A 18 7.29 4.00 -49.22
N THR A 19 7.93 4.08 -48.06
CA THR A 19 9.40 4.14 -47.98
C THR A 19 9.88 3.58 -46.63
N THR A 20 10.55 2.43 -46.73
CA THR A 20 11.36 1.78 -45.70
C THR A 20 12.62 2.61 -45.43
N SER A 21 12.92 2.88 -44.16
CA SER A 21 14.23 3.35 -43.72
C SER A 21 14.52 2.82 -42.31
N THR A 22 15.42 1.85 -42.30
CA THR A 22 16.13 1.24 -41.18
C THR A 22 16.70 2.27 -40.21
N THR A 23 16.45 2.11 -38.91
CA THR A 23 17.40 2.57 -37.86
C THR A 23 17.30 1.66 -36.64
N THR A 24 18.30 0.80 -36.50
CA THR A 24 18.61 0.00 -35.32
C THR A 24 18.81 0.91 -34.10
N LYS A 25 17.85 0.97 -33.17
CA LYS A 25 18.10 1.52 -31.83
C LYS A 25 18.49 0.41 -30.87
N ARG A 26 19.81 0.28 -30.69
CA ARG A 26 20.44 -0.47 -29.59
C ARG A 26 19.85 -0.03 -28.25
N THR A 27 19.62 -1.04 -27.43
CA THR A 27 19.45 -1.08 -25.98
C THR A 27 20.00 0.13 -25.22
N ARG A 28 19.13 0.77 -24.44
CA ARG A 28 19.53 1.29 -23.13
C ARG A 28 18.82 0.46 -22.07
N ILE A 29 19.51 -0.55 -21.56
CA ILE A 29 19.22 -1.10 -20.25
C ILE A 29 19.57 0.04 -19.30
N SER A 30 18.59 0.85 -18.93
CA SER A 30 18.76 1.81 -17.85
C SER A 30 18.88 0.99 -16.58
N SER A 31 20.13 0.79 -16.15
CA SER A 31 20.48 0.33 -14.83
C SER A 31 19.67 1.16 -13.84
N ALA A 32 18.69 0.53 -13.19
CA ALA A 32 17.94 1.16 -12.13
C ALA A 32 18.92 1.40 -10.97
N SER A 33 19.45 2.61 -10.92
CA SER A 33 20.11 3.16 -9.75
C SER A 33 19.20 2.89 -8.56
N HIS A 34 19.74 2.23 -7.53
CA HIS A 34 19.03 2.01 -6.28
C HIS A 34 18.87 3.37 -5.58
N ASP A 35 17.85 4.11 -5.99
CA ASP A 35 17.42 5.33 -5.33
C ASP A 35 16.91 4.93 -3.94
N LYS A 36 17.67 5.27 -2.90
CA LYS A 36 17.26 5.06 -1.51
C LYS A 36 16.03 5.95 -1.28
N LYS A 37 14.84 5.37 -1.44
CA LYS A 37 13.56 6.06 -1.27
C LYS A 37 13.54 6.80 0.08
N LYS A 38 13.50 8.13 0.03
CA LYS A 38 13.46 8.97 1.24
C LYS A 38 12.17 8.71 2.02
N VAL A 39 12.29 8.56 3.34
CA VAL A 39 11.15 8.54 4.27
C VAL A 39 10.57 9.95 4.39
N ALA A 40 9.25 10.08 4.36
CA ALA A 40 8.56 11.35 4.53
C ALA A 40 8.75 11.92 5.94
N LYS A 41 8.79 13.25 6.03
CA LYS A 41 8.88 13.94 7.33
C LYS A 41 7.55 13.78 8.08
N PRO A 42 7.55 13.31 9.34
CA PRO A 42 6.33 13.21 10.15
C PRO A 42 5.59 14.53 10.31
N ILE A 43 4.26 14.48 10.21
CA ILE A 43 3.37 15.57 10.57
C ILE A 43 3.16 15.50 12.09
N GLY A 44 3.39 16.62 12.77
CA GLY A 44 3.37 16.68 14.25
C GLY A 44 1.97 16.69 14.87
N ILE A 45 0.93 16.36 14.10
CA ILE A 45 -0.47 16.38 14.51
C ILE A 45 -1.14 15.07 14.08
N CYS A 46 -1.96 14.52 14.97
CA CYS A 46 -2.77 13.34 14.73
C CYS A 46 -3.90 13.65 13.77
N GLY A 47 -3.99 12.90 12.67
CA GLY A 47 -5.04 13.07 11.65
C GLY A 47 -6.46 12.75 12.13
N PHE A 48 -6.63 12.22 13.35
CA PHE A 48 -7.94 11.83 13.90
C PHE A 48 -8.44 12.80 14.97
N CYS A 49 -7.61 13.12 15.97
CA CYS A 49 -8.01 13.95 17.12
C CYS A 49 -7.38 15.35 17.12
N LEU A 50 -6.50 15.66 16.16
CA LEU A 50 -5.75 16.92 16.06
C LEU A 50 -4.78 17.21 17.23
N GLY A 51 -4.54 16.23 18.10
CA GLY A 51 -3.54 16.31 19.16
C GLY A 51 -2.12 15.99 18.67
N ASP A 52 -1.13 16.21 19.53
CA ASP A 52 0.29 15.94 19.26
C ASP A 52 0.81 14.78 20.13
N ASN A 53 2.13 14.60 20.26
CA ASN A 53 2.70 13.53 21.08
C ASN A 53 2.44 13.69 22.59
N GLU A 54 2.03 14.88 23.05
CA GLU A 54 1.77 15.18 24.45
C GLU A 54 0.29 14.98 24.81
N LYS A 55 -0.61 15.02 23.82
CA LYS A 55 -2.06 14.87 24.05
C LYS A 55 -2.73 14.09 22.93
N ASN A 56 -3.22 12.89 23.26
CA ASN A 56 -4.20 12.15 22.46
C ASN A 56 -5.64 12.67 22.68
N ALA A 57 -6.64 11.98 22.12
CA ALA A 57 -8.06 12.32 22.26
C ALA A 57 -8.55 12.41 23.73
N ASN A 58 -7.88 11.74 24.66
CA ASN A 58 -8.20 11.74 26.09
C ASN A 58 -7.32 12.72 26.89
N GLY A 59 -6.49 13.53 26.22
CA GLY A 59 -5.57 14.48 26.87
C GLY A 59 -4.32 13.82 27.49
N VAL A 60 -4.03 12.56 27.15
CA VAL A 60 -2.89 11.80 27.69
C VAL A 60 -1.73 11.81 26.70
N SER A 61 -0.49 11.86 27.19
CA SER A 61 0.70 11.76 26.32
C SER A 61 0.81 10.39 25.69
N GLU A 62 0.88 10.38 24.37
CA GLU A 62 0.95 9.17 23.56
C GLU A 62 1.75 9.48 22.28
N LYS A 63 2.83 8.74 22.05
CA LYS A 63 3.66 8.94 20.85
C LYS A 63 2.95 8.43 19.61
N MET A 64 2.79 9.29 18.61
CA MET A 64 2.20 8.93 17.32
C MET A 64 3.05 7.92 16.53
N ILE A 65 2.37 7.23 15.62
CA ILE A 65 2.95 6.48 14.51
C ILE A 65 2.84 7.35 13.27
N ASN A 66 3.86 7.33 12.40
CA ASN A 66 3.94 8.22 11.24
C ASN A 66 4.06 7.39 9.96
N CYS A 67 3.28 7.73 8.95
CA CYS A 67 3.35 7.12 7.63
C CYS A 67 4.69 7.45 6.99
N ALA A 68 5.43 6.43 6.58
CA ALA A 68 6.74 6.61 5.98
C ALA A 68 6.69 7.19 4.55
N GLU A 69 5.50 7.24 3.93
CA GLU A 69 5.28 7.73 2.56
C GLU A 69 4.77 9.17 2.50
N CYS A 70 3.81 9.55 3.34
CA CYS A 70 3.19 10.89 3.31
C CYS A 70 3.41 11.71 4.58
N GLY A 71 3.93 11.10 5.65
CA GLY A 71 4.14 11.78 6.92
C GLY A 71 2.90 11.91 7.80
N ASN A 72 1.69 11.58 7.32
CA ASN A 72 0.49 11.57 8.16
C ASN A 72 0.70 10.73 9.41
N SER A 73 0.23 11.25 10.55
CA SER A 73 0.48 10.67 11.86
C SER A 73 -0.83 10.36 12.57
N GLY A 74 -0.81 9.36 13.43
CA GLY A 74 -1.94 8.99 14.27
C GLY A 74 -1.48 8.40 15.59
N HIS A 75 -2.22 8.68 16.66
CA HIS A 75 -2.04 7.98 17.92
C HIS A 75 -2.46 6.51 17.76
N PRO A 76 -1.72 5.55 18.35
CA PRO A 76 -2.17 4.16 18.43
C PRO A 76 -3.60 4.00 18.94
N SER A 77 -4.00 4.73 19.97
CA SER A 77 -5.37 4.71 20.51
C SER A 77 -6.42 5.20 19.49
N CYS A 78 -6.12 6.27 18.75
CA CYS A 78 -7.00 6.77 17.67
C CYS A 78 -7.09 5.82 16.49
N LEU A 79 -6.00 5.09 16.19
CA LEU A 79 -5.95 4.03 15.18
C LEU A 79 -6.53 2.70 15.67
N GLN A 80 -6.87 2.60 16.96
CA GLN A 80 -7.33 1.36 17.63
C GLN A 80 -6.32 0.21 17.53
N TYR A 81 -5.02 0.53 17.64
CA TYR A 81 -3.94 -0.46 17.59
C TYR A 81 -3.53 -0.93 18.99
N SER A 82 -3.33 -2.25 19.12
CA SER A 82 -2.78 -2.85 20.33
C SER A 82 -1.29 -2.52 20.51
N GLU A 83 -0.79 -2.53 21.74
CA GLU A 83 0.64 -2.29 22.02
C GLU A 83 1.57 -3.24 21.27
N LYS A 84 1.16 -4.51 21.10
CA LYS A 84 1.93 -5.52 20.39
C LYS A 84 2.08 -5.14 18.91
N LEU A 85 0.99 -4.71 18.28
CA LEU A 85 1.00 -4.24 16.90
C LEU A 85 1.85 -2.98 16.76
N VAL A 86 1.72 -2.02 17.68
CA VAL A 86 2.52 -0.78 17.70
C VAL A 86 4.01 -1.08 17.77
N LYS A 87 4.43 -2.00 18.65
CA LYS A 87 5.83 -2.43 18.77
C LYS A 87 6.34 -2.96 17.44
N LYS A 88 5.56 -3.78 16.71
CA LYS A 88 5.94 -4.28 15.38
C LYS A 88 5.98 -3.15 14.35
N ILE A 89 4.95 -2.31 14.29
CA ILE A 89 4.84 -1.19 13.35
C ILE A 89 6.06 -0.24 13.44
N ARG A 90 6.55 0.04 14.64
CA ARG A 90 7.73 0.90 14.85
C ARG A 90 9.04 0.33 14.28
N THR A 91 9.08 -0.94 13.90
CA THR A 91 10.26 -1.61 13.33
C THR A 91 10.23 -1.72 11.81
N ILE A 92 9.14 -1.30 11.17
CA ILE A 92 8.92 -1.47 9.73
C ILE A 92 8.64 -0.14 9.03
N HIS A 93 8.68 -0.15 7.70
CA HIS A 93 8.28 0.98 6.86
C HIS A 93 6.76 1.07 6.77
N TRP A 94 6.12 1.49 7.86
CA TRP A 94 4.67 1.54 7.96
C TRP A 94 4.05 2.60 7.05
N GLN A 95 2.88 2.27 6.49
CA GLN A 95 2.11 3.14 5.60
C GLN A 95 0.71 3.34 6.19
N CYS A 96 0.17 4.56 6.13
CA CYS A 96 -1.24 4.77 6.45
C CYS A 96 -2.17 4.09 5.43
N ILE A 97 -3.48 4.08 5.70
CA ILE A 97 -4.48 3.43 4.83
C ILE A 97 -4.43 3.97 3.39
N ASP A 98 -4.30 5.28 3.20
CA ASP A 98 -4.26 5.91 1.87
C ASP A 98 -2.98 5.61 1.09
N CYS A 99 -1.88 5.33 1.80
CA CYS A 99 -0.59 5.02 1.19
C CYS A 99 -0.33 3.51 1.07
N LYS A 100 -1.26 2.68 1.57
CA LYS A 100 -1.04 1.24 1.70
C LYS A 100 -0.86 0.61 0.33
N ARG A 101 0.19 -0.21 0.20
CA ARG A 101 0.45 -1.00 -1.01
C ARG A 101 0.60 -2.47 -0.65
N CYS A 102 0.19 -3.32 -1.58
CA CYS A 102 0.41 -4.75 -1.49
C CYS A 102 1.91 -5.06 -1.38
N ILE A 103 2.35 -5.72 -0.32
CA ILE A 103 3.76 -6.13 -0.16
C ILE A 103 4.22 -7.14 -1.23
N GLY A 104 3.29 -7.83 -1.90
CA GLY A 104 3.61 -8.80 -2.95
C GLY A 104 3.72 -8.21 -4.36
N CYS A 105 2.91 -7.20 -4.70
CA CYS A 105 2.89 -6.63 -6.06
C CYS A 105 3.04 -5.10 -6.14
N ASN A 106 3.19 -4.43 -5.00
CA ASN A 106 3.38 -2.98 -4.85
C ASN A 106 2.25 -2.10 -5.46
N LYS A 107 1.09 -2.69 -5.73
CA LYS A 107 -0.12 -1.96 -6.18
C LYS A 107 -1.02 -1.61 -4.99
N SER A 108 -1.71 -0.49 -5.11
CA SER A 108 -2.74 0.00 -4.17
C SER A 108 -4.11 -0.12 -4.83
N ASP A 109 -5.07 -0.71 -4.12
CA ASP A 109 -6.51 -0.72 -4.45
C ASP A 109 -7.29 -1.15 -3.19
N ASP A 110 -8.62 -1.14 -3.28
CA ASP A 110 -9.52 -1.37 -2.14
C ASP A 110 -9.64 -2.86 -1.74
N SER A 111 -8.93 -3.78 -2.42
CA SER A 111 -9.01 -5.23 -2.17
C SER A 111 -7.89 -5.79 -1.29
N LEU A 112 -7.12 -4.91 -0.63
CA LEU A 112 -6.06 -5.30 0.29
C LEU A 112 -6.62 -5.88 1.58
N LEU A 113 -6.04 -7.00 2.03
CA LEU A 113 -6.15 -7.45 3.42
C LEU A 113 -5.02 -6.85 4.24
N PHE A 114 -5.31 -6.47 5.49
CA PHE A 114 -4.32 -5.96 6.42
C PHE A 114 -3.95 -7.03 7.43
N CYS A 115 -2.65 -7.22 7.63
CA CYS A 115 -2.13 -8.17 8.61
C CYS A 115 -2.38 -7.66 10.03
N ASP A 116 -3.02 -8.44 10.90
CA ASP A 116 -3.30 -8.02 12.28
C ASP A 116 -2.04 -7.92 13.16
N PHE A 117 -0.91 -8.44 12.68
CA PHE A 117 0.35 -8.49 13.43
C PHE A 117 1.35 -7.40 13.02
N CYS A 118 1.21 -6.82 11.83
CA CYS A 118 2.13 -5.78 11.34
C CYS A 118 1.47 -4.68 10.52
N ASP A 119 0.16 -4.75 10.28
CA ASP A 119 -0.64 -3.81 9.48
C ASP A 119 -0.19 -3.70 8.01
N ALA A 120 0.62 -4.64 7.51
CA ALA A 120 1.01 -4.69 6.11
C ALA A 120 -0.19 -5.06 5.22
N GLY A 121 -0.31 -4.38 4.08
CA GLY A 121 -1.33 -4.68 3.07
C GLY A 121 -0.88 -5.79 2.13
N VAL A 122 -1.77 -6.74 1.83
CA VAL A 122 -1.52 -7.80 0.85
C VAL A 122 -2.82 -8.19 0.15
N HIS A 123 -2.78 -8.37 -1.16
CA HIS A 123 -3.93 -8.90 -1.88
C HIS A 123 -4.12 -10.39 -1.56
N PRO A 124 -5.37 -10.90 -1.52
CA PRO A 124 -5.64 -12.34 -1.35
C PRO A 124 -4.82 -13.20 -2.32
N LYS A 125 -4.74 -12.81 -3.60
CA LYS A 125 -3.97 -13.49 -4.65
C LYS A 125 -2.44 -13.40 -4.49
N CYS A 126 -1.95 -12.44 -3.71
CA CYS A 126 -0.52 -12.23 -3.44
C CYS A 126 -0.07 -12.92 -2.14
N CYS A 127 -0.98 -13.59 -1.43
CA CYS A 127 -0.65 -14.44 -0.29
C CYS A 127 0.02 -15.74 -0.74
N ASN A 128 0.71 -16.44 0.16
CA ASN A 128 1.28 -17.77 -0.10
C ASN A 128 0.84 -18.78 0.97
N PRO A 129 -0.02 -19.76 0.64
CA PRO A 129 -0.71 -19.90 -0.66
C PRO A 129 -1.71 -18.75 -0.90
N PRO A 130 -2.11 -18.50 -2.17
CA PRO A 130 -3.16 -17.54 -2.49
C PRO A 130 -4.47 -17.86 -1.76
N LEU A 131 -5.16 -16.83 -1.28
CA LEU A 131 -6.43 -16.98 -0.58
C LEU A 131 -7.61 -16.91 -1.56
N ASN A 132 -8.54 -17.85 -1.41
CA ASN A 132 -9.78 -17.91 -2.20
C ASN A 132 -10.97 -17.21 -1.51
N SER A 133 -10.86 -16.92 -0.22
CA SER A 133 -11.87 -16.22 0.57
C SER A 133 -11.19 -15.42 1.68
N ILE A 134 -11.90 -14.43 2.23
CA ILE A 134 -11.44 -13.68 3.39
C ILE A 134 -11.31 -14.66 4.58
N PRO A 135 -10.16 -14.68 5.30
CA PRO A 135 -9.99 -15.51 6.49
C PRO A 135 -10.99 -15.15 7.59
N LYS A 136 -11.35 -16.13 8.43
CA LYS A 136 -12.10 -15.86 9.66
C LYS A 136 -11.12 -15.62 10.80
N GLY A 137 -11.32 -14.56 11.57
CA GLY A 137 -10.43 -14.17 12.66
C GLY A 137 -9.14 -13.51 12.17
N ASP A 138 -8.10 -13.55 13.01
CA ASP A 138 -6.83 -12.89 12.74
C ASP A 138 -6.15 -13.42 11.47
N PHE A 139 -5.64 -12.50 10.65
CA PHE A 139 -4.90 -12.74 9.44
C PHE A 139 -3.43 -12.34 9.60
N ALA A 140 -2.53 -13.29 9.35
CA ALA A 140 -1.09 -13.06 9.29
C ALA A 140 -0.60 -13.09 7.84
N CYS A 141 0.10 -12.03 7.41
CA CYS A 141 0.80 -12.03 6.12
C CYS A 141 1.96 -13.05 6.14
N ASN A 142 2.46 -13.43 4.95
CA ASN A 142 3.54 -14.42 4.81
C ASN A 142 4.76 -14.08 5.67
N VAL A 143 5.16 -12.80 5.73
CA VAL A 143 6.32 -12.35 6.53
C VAL A 143 6.12 -12.66 8.02
N CYS A 144 4.95 -12.31 8.57
CA CYS A 144 4.66 -12.59 9.98
C CYS A 144 4.53 -14.10 10.25
N ARG A 145 3.96 -14.87 9.32
CA ARG A 145 3.88 -16.33 9.44
C ARG A 145 5.27 -16.96 9.48
N ASP A 146 6.17 -16.54 8.60
CA ASP A 146 7.54 -17.06 8.55
C ASP A 146 8.32 -16.69 9.82
N GLU A 147 8.19 -15.46 10.32
CA GLU A 147 8.80 -15.04 11.58
C GLU A 147 8.33 -15.87 12.79
N ILE A 148 7.04 -16.20 12.86
CA ILE A 148 6.48 -17.05 13.93
C ILE A 148 7.09 -18.46 13.86
N LEU A 149 7.25 -19.03 12.66
CA LEU A 149 7.83 -20.36 12.48
C LEU A 149 9.33 -20.41 12.76
N LEU A 150 10.05 -19.31 12.54
CA LEU A 150 11.50 -19.20 12.79
C LEU A 150 11.83 -18.80 14.23
N SER A 151 10.86 -18.32 15.00
CA SER A 151 11.07 -18.00 16.41
C SER A 151 11.23 -19.28 17.24
N PRO A 152 12.28 -19.41 18.09
CA PRO A 152 12.47 -20.60 18.91
C PRO A 152 11.26 -20.79 19.83
N PRO A 153 10.81 -22.04 20.07
CA PRO A 153 9.64 -22.30 20.90
C PRO A 153 9.82 -21.67 22.28
N ASN A 154 8.90 -20.77 22.63
CA ASN A 154 8.85 -20.16 23.94
C ASN A 154 8.55 -21.25 24.97
N LYS A 155 9.52 -21.57 25.83
CA LYS A 155 9.44 -22.66 26.82
C LYS A 155 8.48 -22.38 27.99
N ASN A 156 7.63 -21.36 27.88
CA ASN A 156 6.65 -20.98 28.90
C ASN A 156 5.21 -21.00 28.36
N LEU A 157 4.80 -22.15 27.82
CA LEU A 157 3.38 -22.49 27.74
C LEU A 157 3.17 -23.79 28.53
N SER A 158 3.23 -23.68 29.86
CA SER A 158 2.63 -24.68 30.73
C SER A 158 1.12 -24.55 30.58
N SER A 159 0.52 -25.61 30.05
CA SER A 159 -0.91 -25.88 30.05
C SER A 159 -1.50 -25.57 31.42
N SER A 160 -2.59 -24.81 31.45
CA SER A 160 -3.55 -24.77 32.56
C SER A 160 -4.94 -24.89 31.96
#